data_AF-A0AAT9PUU5-F1
#
_entry.id   AF-A0AAT9PUU5-F1
#
_cell.length_a   1.000
_cell.length_b   1.000
_cell.length_c   1.000
_cell.angle_alpha   90.00
_cell.angle_beta   90.00
_cell.angle_gamma   90.00
#
_symmetry.space_group_name_H-M   'P 1'
#
loop_
_entity.id
_entity.type
_entity.pdbx_description
1 polymer ?
#
loop_
_entity_poly.entity_id
_entity_poly.type
_entity_poly.pdbx_seq_one_letter_code
_entity_poly.pdbx_strand_id
1 'polypeptide(L)' 'MTELDLYKFCEGKEIDWRGDELYVWVYFHDLGDFTKMVGCNWFSEGGMEIRLFDNYVAIELVDLCENYEIDPENILKKGE' A
#
# COMPACT_ATOMS: atom_id res chain seq x y z
N MET A 1 10.08 -6.21 -2.37
CA MET A 1 9.22 -5.41 -3.24
C MET A 1 10.07 -4.31 -3.87
N THR A 2 9.87 -4.01 -5.16
CA THR A 2 10.45 -2.83 -5.83
C THR A 2 9.40 -1.74 -6.01
N GLU A 3 9.81 -0.49 -6.29
CA GLU A 3 8.89 0.59 -6.67
C GLU A 3 7.96 0.17 -7.82
N LEU A 4 8.50 -0.51 -8.85
CA LEU A 4 7.72 -0.98 -9.99
C LEU A 4 6.67 -2.04 -9.60
N ASP A 5 6.96 -2.89 -8.62
CA ASP A 5 6.00 -3.87 -8.13
C ASP A 5 4.83 -3.18 -7.43
N LEU A 6 5.13 -2.22 -6.54
CA LEU A 6 4.12 -1.45 -5.82
C LEU A 6 3.28 -0.61 -6.78
N TYR A 7 3.92 0.07 -7.74
CA TYR A 7 3.26 0.86 -8.76
C TYR A 7 2.27 0.01 -9.58
N LYS A 8 2.71 -1.15 -10.07
CA LYS A 8 1.83 -2.09 -10.79
C LYS A 8 0.70 -2.65 -9.93
N PHE A 9 0.97 -2.89 -8.64
CA PHE A 9 -0.06 -3.33 -7.72
C PHE A 9 -1.13 -2.25 -7.52
N CYS A 10 -0.74 -0.98 -7.40
CA CYS A 10 -1.66 0.15 -7.25
C CYS A 10 -2.42 0.51 -8.54
N GLU A 11 -1.92 0.10 -9.71
CA GLU A 11 -2.57 0.37 -10.99
C GLU A 11 -4.03 -0.15 -11.03
N GLY A 12 -4.97 0.74 -11.34
CA GLY A 12 -6.41 0.43 -11.41
C GLY A 12 -7.12 0.33 -10.05
N LYS A 13 -6.42 0.56 -8.93
CA LYS A 13 -7.01 0.66 -7.59
C LYS A 13 -7.31 2.12 -7.24
N GLU A 14 -8.25 2.32 -6.32
CA GLU A 14 -8.44 3.62 -5.70
C GLU A 14 -7.26 3.91 -4.78
N ILE A 15 -6.64 5.08 -4.98
CA ILE A 15 -5.49 5.57 -4.23
C ILE A 15 -5.64 7.07 -4.00
N ASP A 16 -5.36 7.54 -2.79
CA ASP A 16 -5.60 8.93 -2.40
C ASP A 16 -4.70 9.38 -1.26
N TRP A 17 -4.31 10.67 -1.29
CA TRP A 17 -3.58 11.32 -0.22
C TRP A 17 -4.55 11.87 0.83
N ARG A 18 -4.32 11.51 2.09
CA ARG A 18 -5.05 12.04 3.25
C ARG A 18 -4.07 12.83 4.13
N GLY A 19 -3.77 14.06 3.72
CA GLY A 19 -2.69 14.84 4.31
C GLY A 19 -1.34 14.27 3.86
N ASP A 20 -0.55 13.77 4.82
CA ASP A 20 0.75 13.17 4.55
C ASP A 20 0.73 11.65 4.46
N GLU A 21 -0.44 11.02 4.58
CA GLU A 21 -0.63 9.57 4.46
C GLU A 21 -1.17 9.21 3.08
N LEU A 22 -0.62 8.16 2.44
CA LEU A 22 -1.05 7.68 1.13
C LEU A 22 -1.82 6.38 1.30
N TYR A 23 -3.12 6.39 1.01
CA TYR A 23 -3.95 5.20 1.16
C TYR A 23 -4.22 4.53 -0.18
N VAL A 24 -4.17 3.20 -0.20
CA VAL A 24 -4.69 2.37 -1.28
C VAL A 24 -5.81 1.47 -0.77
N TRP A 25 -6.86 1.35 -1.57
CA TRP A 25 -8.00 0.49 -1.28
C TRP A 25 -7.82 -0.87 -1.97
N VAL A 26 -7.70 -1.92 -1.16
CA VAL A 26 -7.39 -3.28 -1.63
C VAL A 26 -8.55 -4.19 -1.31
N TYR A 27 -9.18 -4.74 -2.35
CA TYR A 27 -10.23 -5.75 -2.19
C TYR A 27 -9.71 -7.01 -1.51
N PHE A 28 -10.56 -7.70 -0.76
CA PHE A 28 -10.14 -8.90 -0.03
C PHE A 28 -9.54 -9.99 -0.92
N HIS A 29 -9.99 -10.12 -2.17
CA HIS A 29 -9.43 -11.07 -3.12
C HIS A 29 -8.00 -10.72 -3.59
N ASP A 30 -7.59 -9.46 -3.46
CA ASP A 30 -6.25 -8.98 -3.85
C ASP A 30 -5.25 -8.97 -2.67
N LEU A 31 -5.73 -9.16 -1.43
CA LEU A 31 -4.88 -9.17 -0.23
C LEU A 31 -3.79 -10.25 -0.27
N GLY A 32 -4.11 -11.40 -0.87
CA GLY A 32 -3.14 -12.48 -1.04
C GLY A 32 -1.96 -12.07 -1.93
N ASP A 33 -2.20 -11.25 -2.95
CA ASP A 33 -1.15 -10.78 -3.84
C ASP A 33 -0.37 -9.61 -3.23
N PHE A 34 -1.05 -8.74 -2.48
CA PHE A 34 -0.40 -7.71 -1.66
C PHE A 34 0.61 -8.32 -0.67
N THR A 35 0.16 -9.27 0.15
CA THR A 35 1.02 -9.87 1.19
C THR A 35 2.20 -10.65 0.61
N LYS A 36 2.03 -11.29 -0.55
CA LYS A 36 3.15 -11.92 -1.28
C LYS A 36 4.15 -10.91 -1.83
N MET A 37 3.67 -9.80 -2.39
CA MET A 37 4.50 -8.73 -2.95
C MET A 37 5.36 -8.08 -1.86
N VAL A 38 4.73 -7.73 -0.73
CA VAL A 38 5.41 -7.13 0.42
C VAL A 38 6.38 -8.15 1.04
N GLY A 39 5.91 -9.36 1.29
CA GLY A 39 6.69 -10.46 1.86
C GLY A 39 6.47 -10.64 3.35
N CYS A 40 6.63 -11.88 3.83
CA CYS A 40 6.25 -12.29 5.18
C CYS A 40 7.02 -11.58 6.30
N ASN A 41 8.26 -11.13 6.04
CA ASN A 41 9.10 -10.45 7.03
C ASN A 41 8.48 -9.12 7.51
N TRP A 42 7.74 -8.41 6.64
CA TRP A 42 7.06 -7.18 7.03
C TRP A 42 6.01 -7.42 8.12
N PHE A 43 5.34 -8.57 8.06
CA PHE A 43 4.24 -8.89 8.96
C PHE A 43 4.68 -9.65 10.22
N SER A 44 5.97 -10.00 10.36
CA SER A 44 6.44 -10.83 11.47
C SER A 44 6.56 -10.09 12.81
N GLU A 45 6.55 -8.76 12.81
CA GLU A 45 6.71 -7.92 14.02
C GLU A 45 5.37 -7.35 14.54
N GLY A 46 4.27 -8.07 14.33
CA GLY A 46 2.95 -7.67 14.80
C GLY A 46 1.95 -7.31 13.70
N GLY A 47 2.36 -7.42 12.44
CA GLY A 47 1.51 -7.19 11.28
C GLY A 47 1.53 -5.74 10.84
N MET A 48 0.39 -5.27 10.31
CA MET A 48 0.22 -3.94 9.77
C MET A 48 -1.16 -3.40 10.18
N GLU A 49 -1.23 -2.12 10.53
CA GLU A 49 -2.50 -1.46 10.81
C GLU A 49 -3.26 -1.17 9.51
N ILE A 50 -4.57 -1.43 9.52
CA ILE A 50 -5.45 -1.22 8.36
C ILE A 50 -6.79 -0.66 8.80
N ARG A 51 -7.49 0.00 7.87
CA ARG A 51 -8.92 0.29 8.03
C ARG A 51 -9.72 -0.78 7.29
N LEU A 52 -10.55 -1.52 8.02
CA LEU A 52 -11.40 -2.57 7.47
C LEU A 52 -12.75 -1.99 7.01
N PHE A 53 -13.16 -2.33 5.79
CA PHE A 53 -14.47 -2.02 5.22
C PHE A 53 -15.21 -3.32 4.85
N ASP A 54 -16.36 -3.21 4.18
CA ASP A 54 -17.24 -4.33 3.88
C ASP A 54 -16.63 -5.36 2.90
N ASN A 55 -15.88 -4.92 1.90
CA ASN A 55 -15.27 -5.77 0.86
C ASN A 55 -13.80 -5.43 0.56
N TYR A 56 -13.24 -4.46 1.26
CA TYR A 56 -11.87 -4.02 1.05
C TYR A 56 -11.24 -3.54 2.36
N VAL A 57 -9.93 -3.33 2.31
CA VAL A 57 -9.17 -2.64 3.34
C VAL A 57 -8.56 -1.38 2.75
N ALA A 58 -8.40 -0.34 3.56
CA ALA A 58 -7.50 0.76 3.20
C ALA A 58 -6.16 0.54 3.92
N ILE A 59 -5.09 0.56 3.13
CA ILE A 59 -3.71 0.33 3.54
C ILE A 59 -2.96 1.65 3.38
N GLU A 60 -2.31 2.10 4.45
CA GLU A 60 -1.40 3.24 4.44
C GLU A 60 -0.07 2.78 3.82
N LEU A 61 0.45 3.52 2.83
CA LEU A 61 1.61 3.11 2.03
C LEU A 61 2.90 3.84 2.38
N VAL A 62 2.87 4.96 3.11
CA VAL A 62 4.08 5.76 3.40
C VAL A 62 5.06 4.96 4.24
N ASP A 63 4.62 4.34 5.34
CA ASP A 63 5.50 3.52 6.19
C ASP A 63 6.11 2.34 5.40
N LEU A 64 5.31 1.75 4.53
CA LEU A 64 5.75 0.69 3.63
C LEU A 64 6.79 1.22 2.64
N CYS A 65 6.53 2.36 1.99
CA CYS A 65 7.45 2.99 1.05
C CYS A 65 8.79 3.33 1.70
N GLU A 66 8.79 3.92 2.91
CA GLU A 66 10.00 4.25 3.66
C GLU A 66 10.88 3.03 3.90
N ASN A 67 10.29 1.89 4.30
CA ASN A 67 11.05 0.65 4.55
C ASN A 67 11.71 0.07 3.29
N TYR A 68 11.12 0.30 2.11
CA TYR A 68 11.67 -0.17 0.83
C TYR A 68 12.44 0.92 0.06
N GLU A 69 12.72 2.07 0.69
CA GLU A 69 13.40 3.22 0.07
C GLU A 69 12.67 3.75 -1.20
N ILE A 70 11.34 3.74 -1.19
CA ILE A 70 10.48 4.21 -2.28
C ILE A 70 9.97 5.60 -1.93
N ASP A 71 10.00 6.53 -2.89
CA ASP A 71 9.31 7.82 -2.76
C ASP A 71 7.80 7.61 -3.04
N PRO A 72 6.90 7.81 -2.05
CA PRO A 72 5.46 7.64 -2.24
C PRO A 72 4.90 8.53 -3.37
N GLU A 73 5.53 9.68 -3.66
CA GLU A 73 5.13 10.54 -4.77
C GLU A 73 5.44 9.97 -6.15
N ASN A 74 6.20 8.88 -6.24
CA ASN A 74 6.34 8.10 -7.48
C ASN A 74 5.13 7.19 -7.72
N ILE A 75 4.38 6.86 -6.67
CA ILE A 75 3.14 6.07 -6.77
C ILE A 75 1.97 6.99 -7.11
N LEU A 76 1.81 8.10 -6.39
CA LEU A 76 0.82 9.13 -6.65
C LEU A 76 1.38 10.50 -6.27
N LYS A 77 1.43 11.45 -7.20
CA LYS A 77 1.85 12.83 -6.89
C LYS A 77 0.85 13.46 -5.92
N LYS A 78 1.34 14.13 -4.87
CA LYS A 78 0.51 15.06 -4.09
C LYS A 78 0.03 16.16 -5.04
N GLY A 79 -1.23 16.55 -4.93
CA GLY A 79 -1.77 17.64 -5.76
C GLY A 79 -0.92 18.90 -5.62
N GLU A 80 -0.77 19.63 -6.73
CA GLU A 80 -0.43 21.06 -6.68
C GLU A 80 -1.56 21.87 -6.02
#